data_AF-A0A6A4KNX8-F1
#
_entry.id   AF-A0A6A4KNX8-F1
#
_cell.length_a   1.000
_cell.length_b   1.000
_cell.length_c   1.000
_cell.angle_alpha   90.00
_cell.angle_beta   90.00
_cell.angle_gamma   90.00
#
_symmetry.space_group_name_H-M   'P 1'
#
loop_
_entity.id
_entity.type
_entity.pdbx_description
1 polymer ?
#
loop_
_entity_poly.entity_id
_entity_poly.type
_entity_poly.pdbx_seq_one_letter_code
_entity_poly.pdbx_strand_id
1 'polypeptide(L)'
;MVLDGYGNPIWSTNSPVVPGNSTSTAILMDTGNLILSSSESIGDQGKAIWQSFDDPTDTFLPDMKVYIDVQSDEDRVFTSWKSKNDPSIGKYSMGIDPRGPHR
;
A
#
# COMPACT_ATOMS: atom_id res chain seq x y z
N MET A 1 6.27 2.28 -11.92
CA MET A 1 7.28 1.22 -11.74
C MET A 1 8.57 1.86 -11.29
N VAL A 2 9.38 1.16 -10.49
CA VAL A 2 10.72 1.58 -10.06
C VAL A 2 11.74 0.69 -10.76
N LEU A 3 12.76 1.31 -11.34
CA LEU A 3 13.83 0.64 -12.10
C LEU A 3 15.17 0.78 -11.37
N ASP A 4 16.05 -0.19 -11.53
CA ASP A 4 17.46 -0.07 -11.13
C ASP A 4 18.26 0.82 -12.10
N GLY A 5 19.56 1.00 -11.84
CA GLY A 5 20.45 1.77 -12.71
C GLY A 5 20.69 1.17 -14.11
N TYR A 6 20.26 -0.07 -14.34
CA TYR A 6 20.34 -0.77 -15.62
C TYR A 6 18.99 -0.78 -16.36
N GLY A 7 17.93 -0.21 -15.76
CA GLY A 7 16.59 -0.20 -16.31
C GLY A 7 15.76 -1.45 -16.02
N ASN A 8 16.23 -2.36 -15.15
CA ASN A 8 15.46 -3.53 -14.74
C ASN A 8 14.40 -3.14 -13.71
N PRO A 9 13.15 -3.63 -13.81
CA PRO A 9 12.12 -3.36 -12.82
C PRO A 9 12.45 -4.07 -11.50
N ILE A 10 12.50 -3.30 -10.42
CA ILE A 10 12.69 -3.82 -9.06
C ILE A 10 11.41 -3.80 -8.23
N TRP A 11 10.43 -2.97 -8.61
CA TRP A 11 9.13 -2.89 -7.92
C TRP A 11 8.04 -2.24 -8.79
N SER A 12 6.79 -2.69 -8.62
CA SER A 12 5.57 -2.10 -9.21
C SER A 12 4.34 -2.31 -8.33
N THR A 13 3.30 -1.48 -8.50
CA THR A 13 2.07 -1.47 -7.69
C THR A 13 1.09 -2.63 -7.94
N ASN A 14 1.51 -3.70 -8.64
CA ASN A 14 0.69 -4.87 -9.02
C ASN A 14 -0.78 -4.55 -9.41
N SER A 15 -0.99 -3.41 -10.07
CA SER A 15 -2.33 -2.92 -10.39
C SER A 15 -2.79 -3.44 -11.76
N PRO A 16 -4.10 -3.67 -11.94
CA PRO A 16 -4.64 -4.05 -13.25
C PRO A 16 -4.33 -2.97 -14.27
N VAL A 17 -3.92 -3.38 -15.48
CA VAL A 17 -3.69 -2.47 -16.60
C VAL A 17 -4.99 -1.71 -16.87
N VAL A 18 -4.99 -0.40 -16.69
CA VAL A 18 -6.12 0.45 -17.08
C VAL A 18 -6.28 0.34 -18.60
N PRO A 19 -7.41 -0.17 -19.11
CA PRO A 19 -7.61 -0.28 -20.56
C PRO A 19 -7.79 1.12 -21.15
N GLY A 20 -6.93 1.52 -22.08
CA GLY A 20 -7.07 2.75 -22.87
C GLY A 20 -5.85 3.68 -22.80
N ASN A 21 -5.83 4.70 -23.67
CA ASN A 21 -4.83 5.78 -23.72
C ASN A 21 -4.90 6.72 -22.50
N SER A 22 -5.35 6.24 -21.35
CA SER A 22 -5.53 7.04 -20.15
C SER A 22 -4.18 7.23 -19.46
N THR A 23 -3.80 8.48 -19.26
CA THR A 23 -2.59 8.84 -18.54
C THR A 23 -2.77 8.57 -17.04
N SER A 24 -1.86 7.83 -16.44
CA SER A 24 -1.84 7.64 -14.98
C SER A 24 -1.04 8.74 -14.30
N THR A 25 -1.53 9.21 -13.15
CA THR A 25 -0.88 10.24 -12.32
C THR A 25 -0.63 9.68 -10.93
N ALA A 26 0.57 9.92 -10.40
CA ALA A 26 0.92 9.64 -9.01
C ALA A 26 0.81 10.93 -8.18
N ILE A 27 0.09 10.89 -7.07
CA ILE A 27 -0.25 12.05 -6.24
C ILE A 27 0.07 11.71 -4.78
N LEU A 28 0.90 12.53 -4.13
CA LEU A 28 1.09 12.46 -2.68
C LEU A 28 0.09 13.41 -2.02
N MET A 29 -0.85 12.86 -1.26
CA MET A 29 -1.85 13.62 -0.52
C MET A 29 -1.24 14.25 0.73
N ASP A 30 -1.84 15.32 1.23
CA ASP A 30 -1.44 15.97 2.50
C ASP A 30 -1.55 15.05 3.72
N THR A 31 -2.36 13.99 3.63
CA THR A 31 -2.45 12.93 4.65
C THR A 31 -1.23 11.99 4.66
N GLY A 32 -0.36 12.09 3.67
CA GLY A 32 0.76 11.17 3.44
C GLY A 32 0.42 9.96 2.58
N ASN A 33 -0.83 9.82 2.11
CA ASN A 33 -1.22 8.74 1.21
C ASN A 33 -0.70 9.00 -0.22
N LEU A 34 0.10 8.08 -0.76
CA LEU A 34 0.53 8.11 -2.16
C LEU A 34 -0.47 7.32 -3.01
N ILE A 35 -1.15 8.02 -3.92
CA ILE A 35 -2.21 7.45 -4.75
C ILE A 35 -1.77 7.41 -6.21
N LEU A 36 -2.03 6.28 -6.87
CA LEU A 36 -1.98 6.14 -8.31
C LEU A 36 -3.41 6.21 -8.85
N SER A 37 -3.69 7.17 -9.72
CA SER A 37 -5.03 7.38 -10.32
C SER A 37 -4.95 7.50 -11.83
N SER A 38 -6.02 7.13 -12.52
CA SER A 38 -6.23 7.54 -13.92
C SER A 38 -6.47 9.05 -13.95
N SER A 39 -6.12 9.71 -15.05
CA SER A 39 -6.33 11.15 -15.23
C SER A 39 -7.80 11.55 -15.14
N GLU A 40 -8.71 10.65 -15.52
CA GLU A 40 -10.16 10.85 -15.44
C GLU A 40 -10.72 10.79 -14.01
N SER A 41 -9.95 10.26 -13.07
CA SER A 41 -10.38 10.02 -11.68
C SER A 41 -9.53 10.75 -10.64
N ILE A 42 -8.71 11.73 -11.06
CA ILE A 42 -7.88 12.52 -10.16
C ILE A 42 -8.77 13.19 -9.10
N GLY A 43 -8.48 12.93 -7.83
CA GLY A 43 -9.23 13.45 -6.68
C GLY A 43 -10.37 12.57 -6.19
N ASP A 44 -10.75 11.52 -6.92
CA ASP A 44 -11.70 10.50 -6.47
C ASP A 44 -10.94 9.29 -5.91
N GLN A 45 -10.71 9.28 -4.60
CA GLN A 45 -10.02 8.19 -3.91
C GLN A 45 -10.73 6.84 -4.07
N GLY A 46 -12.05 6.82 -4.31
CA GLY A 46 -12.83 5.60 -4.54
C GLY A 46 -12.55 4.96 -5.90
N LYS A 47 -11.87 5.67 -6.80
CA LYS A 47 -11.44 5.19 -8.13
C LYS A 47 -9.92 5.16 -8.27
N ALA A 48 -9.19 5.21 -7.16
CA ALA A 48 -7.75 5.00 -7.18
C ALA A 48 -7.42 3.62 -7.75
N ILE A 49 -6.41 3.56 -8.60
CA ILE A 49 -5.87 2.32 -9.14
C ILE A 49 -5.08 1.58 -8.06
N TRP A 50 -4.38 2.34 -7.22
CA TRP A 50 -3.57 1.86 -6.09
C TRP A 50 -3.38 2.99 -5.08
N GLN A 51 -3.20 2.65 -3.80
CA GLN A 51 -2.88 3.61 -2.75
C GLN A 51 -1.91 3.01 -1.72
N SER A 52 -0.95 3.79 -1.22
CA SER A 52 0.04 3.30 -0.26
C SER A 52 -0.53 2.94 1.10
N PHE A 53 -1.67 3.54 1.47
CA PHE A 53 -2.34 3.22 2.73
C PHE A 53 -2.89 1.79 2.79
N ASP A 54 -3.03 1.12 1.65
CA ASP A 54 -3.43 -0.27 1.55
C ASP A 54 -2.25 -1.25 1.68
N ASP A 55 -1.01 -0.77 1.59
CA ASP A 55 0.23 -1.55 1.70
C ASP A 55 1.11 -0.99 2.83
N PRO A 56 0.73 -1.19 4.10
CA PRO A 56 1.42 -0.59 5.25
C PRO A 56 2.83 -1.17 5.46
N THR A 57 3.72 -0.35 6.03
CA THR A 57 5.04 -0.77 6.49
C THR A 57 5.07 -0.89 8.02
N ASP A 58 5.84 -0.08 8.74
CA ASP A 58 6.00 -0.13 10.19
C ASP A 58 5.21 0.97 10.93
N THR A 59 4.63 1.91 10.20
CA THR A 59 4.07 3.15 10.74
C THR A 59 2.61 3.33 10.36
N PHE A 60 1.76 3.60 11.37
CA PHE A 60 0.38 4.02 11.18
C PHE A 60 0.28 5.55 11.14
N LEU A 61 -0.30 6.09 10.08
CA LEU A 61 -0.59 7.51 9.90
C LEU A 61 -2.08 7.82 10.13
N PRO A 62 -2.44 9.07 10.47
CA PRO A 62 -3.83 9.50 10.43
C PRO A 62 -4.50 9.15 9.09
N ASP A 63 -5.79 8.81 9.13
CA ASP A 63 -6.62 8.39 8.00
C ASP A 63 -6.30 7.00 7.40
N MET A 64 -5.26 6.31 7.87
CA MET A 64 -5.07 4.89 7.56
C MET A 64 -6.16 4.03 8.21
N LYS A 65 -6.51 2.92 7.56
CA LYS A 65 -7.46 1.94 8.09
C LYS A 65 -6.72 0.66 8.46
N VAL A 66 -6.93 0.20 9.69
CA VAL A 66 -6.54 -1.16 10.09
C VAL A 66 -7.80 -2.02 10.00
N TYR A 67 -7.84 -2.93 9.04
CA TYR A 67 -8.99 -3.80 8.82
C TYR A 67 -8.55 -5.20 8.44
N ILE A 68 -9.45 -6.15 8.65
CA ILE A 68 -9.30 -7.53 8.19
C ILE A 68 -10.04 -7.62 6.87
N ASP A 69 -9.33 -7.98 5.82
CA ASP A 69 -9.97 -8.48 4.61
C ASP A 69 -10.21 -9.98 4.78
N VAL A 70 -11.44 -10.39 5.08
CA VAL A 70 -11.79 -11.80 5.33
C VAL A 70 -11.74 -12.64 4.04
N GLN A 71 -11.68 -11.99 2.87
CA GLN A 71 -11.61 -12.65 1.56
C GLN A 71 -10.18 -12.74 1.02
N SER A 72 -9.28 -11.88 1.48
CA SER A 72 -7.86 -11.88 1.11
C SER A 72 -7.04 -12.61 2.17
N ASP A 73 -6.21 -13.57 1.75
CA ASP A 73 -5.21 -14.23 2.61
C ASP A 73 -4.02 -13.29 2.94
N GLU A 74 -4.09 -12.03 2.49
CA GLU A 74 -3.08 -11.01 2.74
C GLU A 74 -3.42 -10.26 4.03
N ASP A 75 -2.87 -10.76 5.14
CA ASP A 75 -2.88 -10.07 6.42
C ASP A 75 -2.16 -8.72 6.29
N ARG A 76 -2.93 -7.65 6.07
CA ARG A 76 -2.43 -6.26 6.00
C ARG A 76 -2.04 -5.76 7.38
N VAL A 77 -0.88 -6.21 7.84
CA VAL A 77 -0.32 -5.91 9.15
C VAL A 77 0.84 -4.95 9.05
N PHE A 78 0.93 -4.05 10.03
CA PHE A 78 2.12 -3.23 10.20
C PHE A 78 3.24 -4.14 10.65
N THR A 79 4.38 -4.09 9.97
CA THR A 79 5.54 -4.94 10.25
C THR A 79 6.74 -4.07 10.55
N SER A 80 7.38 -4.32 11.71
CA SER A 80 8.53 -3.56 12.15
C SER A 80 9.67 -3.66 11.15
N TRP A 81 10.53 -2.66 11.12
CA TRP A 81 11.84 -2.82 10.52
C TRP A 81 12.66 -3.89 11.25
N LYS A 82 13.60 -4.50 10.53
CA LYS A 82 14.54 -5.48 11.09
C LYS A 82 15.53 -4.84 12.05
N SER A 83 15.94 -3.60 11.77
CA SER A 83 16.73 -2.78 12.68
C SER A 83 16.58 -1.30 12.35
N LYS A 84 17.10 -0.41 13.20
CA LYS A 84 17.10 1.05 12.98
C LYS A 84 17.61 1.47 11.59
N ASN A 85 18.54 0.71 11.01
CA ASN A 85 19.20 1.04 9.74
C ASN A 85 18.84 0.06 8.62
N ASP A 86 17.92 -0.89 8.87
CA ASP A 86 17.54 -1.93 7.92
C ASP A 86 16.01 -2.00 7.84
N PRO A 87 15.40 -1.38 6.81
CA PRO A 87 13.95 -1.33 6.63
C PRO A 87 13.35 -2.63 6.11
N SER A 88 14.14 -3.71 5.96
CA SER A 88 13.59 -5.02 5.62
C SER A 88 12.67 -5.55 6.73
N ILE A 89 11.86 -6.55 6.37
CA ILE A 89 10.88 -7.19 7.25
C ILE A 89 11.53 -7.63 8.57
N GLY A 90 11.02 -7.08 9.67
CA GLY A 90 11.43 -7.38 11.02
C GLY A 90 10.65 -8.53 11.66
N LYS A 91 10.72 -8.62 12.99
CA LYS A 91 10.18 -9.74 13.77
C LYS A 91 8.85 -9.44 14.46
N TYR A 92 8.39 -8.20 14.42
CA TYR A 92 7.19 -7.77 15.12
C TYR A 92 6.17 -7.28 14.12
N SER A 93 4.92 -7.67 14.33
CA SER A 93 3.78 -7.17 13.56
C SER A 93 2.67 -6.68 14.48
N MET A 94 1.86 -5.76 13.96
CA MET A 94 0.65 -5.24 14.60
C MET A 94 -0.50 -5.32 13.61
N GLY A 95 -1.60 -5.92 14.05
CA GLY A 95 -2.79 -6.13 13.24
C GLY A 95 -3.99 -6.52 14.11
N ILE A 96 -5.07 -6.90 13.46
CA ILE A 96 -6.29 -7.37 14.13
C ILE A 96 -6.36 -8.88 13.94
N ASP A 97 -6.46 -9.66 15.03
CA ASP A 97 -6.70 -11.10 14.92
C ASP A 97 -8.17 -11.35 14.51
N PRO A 98 -8.43 -11.94 13.32
CA PRO A 98 -9.79 -12.18 12.85
C PRO A 98 -10.57 -13.17 13.71
N ARG A 99 -9.90 -13.98 14.54
CA ARG A 99 -10.54 -14.99 15.38
C ARG A 99 -11.00 -14.43 16.72
N GLY A 100 -10.63 -13.19 17.05
CA GLY A 100 -10.95 -12.57 18.33
C GLY A 100 -10.36 -13.30 19.55
N PRO A 101 -10.70 -12.89 20.77
CA PRO A 101 -10.22 -13.57 21.96
C PRO A 101 -10.80 -14.98 22.07
N HIS A 102 -9.93 -15.99 22.18
CA HIS A 102 -10.33 -17.34 22.58
C HIS A 102 -10.91 -17.27 24.01
N ARG A 103 -12.22 -17.49 24.15
CA ARG A 103 -12.90 -17.71 25.43
C ARG A 103 -12.97 -19.19 25.75
#